data_AF-A0A0G0W3X9-F1
#
_entry.id   AF-A0A0G0W3X9-F1
#
_cell.length_a   1.000
_cell.length_b   1.000
_cell.length_c   1.000
_cell.angle_alpha   90.00
_cell.angle_beta   90.00
_cell.angle_gamma   90.00
#
_symmetry.space_group_name_H-M   'P 1'
#
loop_
_entity.id
_entity.type
_entity.pdbx_description
1 polymer ?
#
loop_
_entity_poly.entity_id
_entity_poly.type
_entity_poly.pdbx_seq_one_letter_code
_entity_poly.pdbx_strand_id
1 'polypeptide(L)'
;MNISGLVGKILSELPERTSQIIAARMGFETGQPRVLEAIGKELGITRERVRQLEASGIKQIDKVLSKSSVLDDFFQVVDSHLDHFNGVREEKRFLKELTFLINADDQEIAKIRFLVFLHKKLSFFPEDENCLAFWAKDKKFASRVIEFVKKMNKTVLLKKSPLAVEDFEKFVKEIAKASGFSGVSIGSLMSWVSLSQVILFSPFGYIGAEKHLEIMPANVGDKAYLVLKTKEQPMHFRDLAGS
;
A
#
# COMPACT_ATOMS: atom_id res chain seq x y z
N MET A 1 9.24 -11.38 16.63
CA MET A 1 10.48 -11.69 15.87
C MET A 1 11.43 -10.52 16.00
N ASN A 2 12.74 -10.73 16.19
CA ASN A 2 13.70 -9.62 16.36
C ASN A 2 14.14 -9.05 15.00
N ILE A 3 13.41 -8.07 14.47
CA ILE A 3 13.68 -7.48 13.14
C ILE A 3 15.01 -6.73 13.10
N SER A 4 15.29 -5.88 14.09
CA SER A 4 16.59 -5.21 14.19
C SER A 4 17.77 -6.20 14.23
N GLY A 5 17.61 -7.33 14.90
CA GLY A 5 18.62 -8.40 14.90
C GLY A 5 18.80 -9.06 13.53
N LEU A 6 17.73 -9.31 12.78
CA LEU A 6 17.81 -9.85 11.42
C LEU A 6 18.52 -8.90 10.47
N VAL A 7 18.13 -7.61 10.48
CA VAL A 7 18.79 -6.59 9.66
C VAL A 7 20.25 -6.42 10.07
N GLY A 8 20.55 -6.40 11.37
CA GLY A 8 21.92 -6.31 11.87
C GLY A 8 22.83 -7.44 11.36
N LYS A 9 22.34 -8.69 11.37
CA LYS A 9 23.06 -9.85 10.81
C LYS A 9 23.32 -9.73 9.31
N ILE A 10 22.37 -9.17 8.56
CA ILE A 10 22.54 -8.96 7.11
C ILE A 10 23.55 -7.86 6.85
N LEU A 11 23.47 -6.76 7.59
CA LEU A 11 24.34 -5.61 7.44
C LEU A 11 25.79 -5.88 7.92
N SER A 12 26.00 -6.77 8.88
CA SER A 12 27.34 -7.14 9.36
C SER A 12 28.17 -7.89 8.31
N GLU A 13 27.52 -8.47 7.30
CA GLU A 13 28.19 -9.13 6.18
C GLU A 13 28.72 -8.14 5.14
N LEU A 14 28.43 -6.85 5.28
CA LEU A 14 28.84 -5.80 4.34
C LEU A 14 30.03 -5.01 4.88
N PRO A 15 30.88 -4.45 4.00
CA PRO A 15 31.83 -3.43 4.41
C PRO A 15 31.10 -2.29 5.13
N GLU A 16 31.69 -1.78 6.22
CA GLU A 16 31.06 -0.79 7.11
C GLU A 16 30.44 0.39 6.34
N ARG A 17 31.19 0.95 5.40
CA ARG A 17 30.72 2.08 4.58
C ARG A 17 29.52 1.72 3.70
N THR A 18 29.48 0.50 3.17
CA THR A 18 28.34 0.02 2.37
C THR A 18 27.12 -0.23 3.25
N SER A 19 27.33 -0.79 4.44
CA SER A 19 26.27 -0.97 5.44
C SER A 19 25.62 0.37 5.83
N GLN A 20 26.43 1.38 6.14
CA GLN A 20 25.96 2.75 6.42
C GLN A 20 25.14 3.34 5.27
N ILE A 21 25.62 3.18 4.03
CA ILE A 21 24.89 3.63 2.84
C ILE A 21 23.54 2.94 2.73
N ILE A 22 23.47 1.61 2.90
CA ILE A 22 22.20 0.89 2.84
C ILE A 22 21.25 1.33 3.96
N ALA A 23 21.74 1.44 5.20
CA ALA A 23 20.92 1.88 6.33
C ALA A 23 20.32 3.28 6.11
N ALA A 24 21.12 4.21 5.59
CA ALA A 24 20.67 5.56 5.24
C ALA A 24 19.69 5.56 4.05
N ARG A 25 19.94 4.75 3.01
CA ARG A 25 19.06 4.63 1.84
C ARG A 25 17.68 4.08 2.20
N MET A 26 17.64 3.15 3.15
CA MET A 26 16.40 2.52 3.59
C MET A 26 15.72 3.27 4.74
N GLY A 27 16.38 4.26 5.36
CA GLY A 27 15.81 5.06 6.43
C GLY A 27 15.68 4.32 7.76
N PHE A 28 16.62 3.43 8.09
CA PHE A 28 16.51 2.60 9.31
C PHE A 28 16.61 3.39 10.62
N GLU A 29 17.23 4.56 10.61
CA GLU A 29 17.41 5.41 11.80
C GLU A 29 16.34 6.49 11.89
N THR A 30 16.01 7.12 10.76
CA THR A 30 15.13 8.29 10.71
C THR A 30 13.69 7.95 10.30
N GLY A 31 13.43 6.69 9.90
CA GLY A 31 12.19 6.28 9.25
C GLY A 31 12.01 6.80 7.83
N GLN A 32 12.94 7.62 7.32
CA GLN A 32 12.84 8.23 6.00
C GLN A 32 14.01 7.84 5.09
N PRO A 33 13.75 7.27 3.91
CA PRO A 33 14.79 6.90 2.96
C PRO A 33 15.51 8.16 2.43
N ARG A 34 16.84 8.13 2.41
CA ARG A 34 17.65 9.26 1.92
C ARG A 34 18.01 9.09 0.45
N VAL A 35 18.05 10.19 -0.31
CA VAL A 35 18.47 10.17 -1.72
C VAL A 35 19.98 10.01 -1.87
N LEU A 36 20.42 9.40 -2.97
CA LEU A 36 21.85 9.14 -3.26
C LEU A 36 22.73 10.39 -3.16
N GLU A 37 22.22 11.53 -3.62
CA GLU A 37 22.94 12.81 -3.61
C GLU A 37 23.19 13.32 -2.19
N ALA A 38 22.17 13.25 -1.32
CA ALA A 38 22.27 13.67 0.08
C ALA A 38 23.30 12.82 0.85
N ILE A 39 23.29 11.51 0.62
CA ILE A 39 24.27 10.59 1.20
C ILE A 39 25.67 10.87 0.65
N GLY A 40 25.79 11.11 -0.65
CA GLY A 40 27.07 11.42 -1.30
C GLY A 40 27.71 12.68 -0.72
N LYS A 41 26.91 13.74 -0.53
CA LYS A 41 27.36 14.99 0.08
C LYS A 41 27.90 14.79 1.50
N GLU A 42 27.18 14.04 2.34
CA GLU A 42 27.61 13.77 3.72
C GLU A 42 28.88 12.92 3.78
N LEU A 43 28.99 11.92 2.91
CA LEU A 43 30.12 10.99 2.89
C LEU A 43 31.30 11.50 2.04
N GLY A 44 31.22 12.71 1.47
CA GLY A 44 32.26 13.29 0.61
C GLY A 44 32.54 12.48 -0.66
N ILE A 45 31.52 11.83 -1.23
CA ILE A 45 31.63 11.03 -2.46
C ILE A 45 30.56 11.39 -3.49
N THR A 46 30.82 11.08 -4.75
CA THR A 46 29.86 11.38 -5.83
C THR A 46 28.59 10.54 -5.69
N ARG A 47 27.46 11.06 -6.18
CA ARG A 47 26.18 10.33 -6.29
C ARG A 47 26.36 8.97 -6.98
N GLU A 48 27.17 8.93 -8.03
CA GLU A 48 27.45 7.69 -8.78
C GLU A 48 28.22 6.68 -7.93
N ARG A 49 29.17 7.14 -7.11
CA ARG A 49 29.88 6.24 -6.19
C ARG A 49 28.94 5.65 -5.14
N VAL A 50 28.00 6.42 -4.60
CA VAL A 50 26.97 5.91 -3.68
C VAL A 50 26.13 4.83 -4.37
N ARG A 51 25.68 5.09 -5.61
CA ARG A 51 24.89 4.13 -6.40
C ARG A 51 25.63 2.81 -6.61
N GLN A 52 26.92 2.88 -6.92
CA GLN A 52 27.77 1.70 -7.09
C GLN A 52 27.92 0.90 -5.80
N LEU A 53 28.14 1.58 -4.67
CA LEU A 53 28.25 0.94 -3.36
C LEU A 53 26.93 0.29 -2.93
N GLU A 54 25.79 0.97 -3.12
CA GLU A 54 24.45 0.42 -2.89
C GLU A 54 24.24 -0.86 -3.72
N ALA A 55 24.49 -0.80 -5.04
CA ALA A 55 24.33 -1.95 -5.92
C ALA A 55 25.26 -3.12 -5.55
N SER A 56 26.50 -2.84 -5.14
CA SER A 56 27.44 -3.85 -4.65
C SER A 56 26.96 -4.49 -3.35
N GLY A 57 26.43 -3.69 -2.43
CA GLY A 57 25.90 -4.16 -1.15
C GLY A 57 24.69 -5.06 -1.33
N ILE A 58 23.73 -4.69 -2.19
CA ILE A 58 22.58 -5.54 -2.50
C ILE A 58 23.01 -6.88 -3.11
N LYS A 59 23.98 -6.88 -4.04
CA LYS A 59 24.53 -8.13 -4.60
C LYS A 59 25.18 -9.02 -3.54
N GLN A 60 25.86 -8.43 -2.57
CA GLN A 60 26.49 -9.17 -1.48
C GLN A 60 25.45 -9.75 -0.52
N ILE A 61 24.40 -8.98 -0.17
CA ILE A 61 23.25 -9.48 0.60
C ILE A 61 22.61 -10.67 -0.11
N ASP A 62 22.36 -10.57 -1.41
CA ASP A 62 21.77 -11.67 -2.20
C ASP A 62 22.61 -12.94 -2.12
N LYS A 63 23.94 -12.81 -2.18
CA LYS A 63 24.87 -13.93 -2.05
C LYS A 63 24.83 -14.55 -0.65
N VAL A 64 24.75 -13.74 0.40
CA VAL A 64 24.63 -14.22 1.79
C VAL A 64 23.32 -14.99 1.98
N LEU A 65 22.20 -14.41 1.55
CA LEU A 65 20.88 -15.01 1.69
C LEU A 65 20.75 -16.30 0.88
N SER A 66 21.45 -16.44 -0.25
CA SER A 66 21.47 -17.70 -1.02
C SER A 66 22.06 -18.89 -0.27
N LYS A 67 22.79 -18.63 0.82
CA LYS A 67 23.51 -19.63 1.63
C LYS A 67 22.99 -19.73 3.06
N SER A 68 21.96 -18.96 3.40
CA SER A 68 21.53 -18.74 4.77
C SER A 68 20.01 -18.79 4.87
N SER A 69 19.49 -19.48 5.88
CA SER A 69 18.06 -19.53 6.20
C SER A 69 17.62 -18.42 7.16
N VAL A 70 18.45 -17.40 7.40
CA VAL A 70 18.20 -16.34 8.40
C VAL A 70 16.85 -15.62 8.21
N LEU A 71 16.33 -15.57 6.99
CA LEU A 71 15.04 -14.92 6.68
C LEU A 71 13.89 -15.90 6.39
N ASP A 72 14.09 -17.22 6.50
CA ASP A 72 13.09 -18.20 6.08
C ASP A 72 11.79 -18.07 6.88
N ASP A 73 11.89 -17.97 8.22
CA ASP A 73 10.72 -17.78 9.09
C ASP A 73 9.98 -16.48 8.77
N PHE A 74 10.73 -15.40 8.48
CA PHE A 74 10.15 -14.11 8.11
C PHE A 74 9.45 -14.19 6.76
N PHE A 75 10.07 -14.82 5.76
CA PHE A 75 9.49 -15.03 4.45
C PHE A 75 8.27 -15.94 4.51
N GLN A 76 8.24 -16.94 5.38
CA GLN A 76 7.07 -17.77 5.59
C GLN A 76 5.88 -16.95 6.13
N VAL A 77 6.10 -16.05 7.08
CA VAL A 77 5.06 -15.13 7.58
C VAL A 77 4.56 -14.22 6.45
N VAL A 78 5.48 -13.64 5.69
CA VAL A 78 5.17 -12.79 4.52
C VAL A 78 4.34 -13.54 3.48
N ASP A 79 4.78 -14.75 3.11
CA ASP A 79 4.12 -15.58 2.12
C ASP A 79 2.72 -15.96 2.58
N SER A 80 2.60 -16.47 3.81
CA SER A 80 1.32 -16.89 4.39
C SER A 80 0.34 -15.72 4.48
N HIS A 81 0.79 -14.54 4.91
CA HIS A 81 -0.06 -13.37 5.00
C HIS A 81 -0.57 -12.92 3.62
N LEU A 82 0.30 -12.84 2.62
CA LEU A 82 -0.10 -12.49 1.26
C LEU A 82 -1.07 -13.50 0.64
N ASP A 83 -0.97 -14.79 0.96
CA ASP A 83 -1.86 -15.82 0.42
C ASP A 83 -3.32 -15.62 0.84
N HIS A 84 -3.58 -15.04 2.02
CA HIS A 84 -4.93 -14.64 2.44
C HIS A 84 -5.58 -13.60 1.51
N PHE A 85 -4.78 -12.84 0.78
CA PHE A 85 -5.22 -11.81 -0.18
C PHE A 85 -4.92 -12.19 -1.62
N ASN A 86 -4.81 -13.49 -1.90
CA ASN A 86 -4.49 -14.03 -3.23
C ASN A 86 -3.18 -13.45 -3.81
N GLY A 87 -2.21 -13.19 -2.94
CA GLY A 87 -0.88 -12.76 -3.33
C GLY A 87 -0.77 -11.30 -3.75
N VAL A 88 -1.74 -10.42 -3.42
CA VAL A 88 -1.70 -8.98 -3.72
C VAL A 88 -2.16 -8.15 -2.52
N ARG A 89 -1.34 -7.19 -2.06
CA ARG A 89 -1.70 -6.31 -0.94
C ARG A 89 -1.07 -4.91 -1.05
N GLU A 90 -1.86 -3.89 -0.73
CA GLU A 90 -1.43 -2.48 -0.63
C GLU A 90 -0.26 -2.33 0.34
N GLU A 91 0.78 -1.57 -0.04
CA GLU A 91 2.06 -1.54 0.65
C GLU A 91 1.97 -1.07 2.10
N LYS A 92 1.35 0.07 2.38
CA LYS A 92 1.30 0.64 3.73
C LYS A 92 0.56 -0.29 4.66
N ARG A 93 -0.59 -0.81 4.23
CA ARG A 93 -1.38 -1.76 5.00
C ARG A 93 -0.64 -3.08 5.19
N PHE A 94 -0.02 -3.61 4.13
CA PHE A 94 0.76 -4.84 4.21
C PHE A 94 1.89 -4.73 5.24
N LEU A 95 2.66 -3.64 5.22
CA LEU A 95 3.75 -3.42 6.17
C LEU A 95 3.23 -3.26 7.61
N LYS A 96 2.10 -2.56 7.82
CA LYS A 96 1.50 -2.43 9.15
C LYS A 96 1.00 -3.78 9.68
N GLU A 97 0.37 -4.57 8.82
CA GLU A 97 -0.10 -5.92 9.16
C GLU A 97 1.07 -6.83 9.51
N LEU A 98 2.15 -6.82 8.73
CA LEU A 98 3.36 -7.57 9.06
C LEU A 98 3.96 -7.14 10.39
N THR A 99 4.03 -5.83 10.65
CA THR A 99 4.52 -5.26 11.92
C THR A 99 3.76 -5.85 13.11
N PHE A 100 2.42 -5.92 13.01
CA PHE A 100 1.57 -6.55 14.01
C PHE A 100 1.85 -8.07 14.13
N LEU A 101 1.86 -8.80 13.02
CA LEU A 101 2.00 -10.27 13.00
C LEU A 101 3.31 -10.75 13.63
N ILE A 102 4.39 -9.98 13.45
CA ILE A 102 5.71 -10.34 13.99
C ILE A 102 5.99 -9.69 15.36
N ASN A 103 5.04 -8.93 15.91
CA ASN A 103 5.17 -8.17 17.15
C ASN A 103 6.41 -7.24 17.14
N ALA A 104 6.52 -6.42 16.09
CA ALA A 104 7.56 -5.40 15.94
C ALA A 104 7.03 -4.00 16.29
N ASP A 105 7.95 -3.06 16.51
CA ASP A 105 7.61 -1.65 16.72
C ASP A 105 7.28 -0.96 15.37
N ASP A 106 6.37 0.01 15.37
CA ASP A 106 6.03 0.80 14.18
C ASP A 106 7.24 1.58 13.64
N GLN A 107 8.23 1.90 14.49
CA GLN A 107 9.51 2.48 14.07
C GLN A 107 10.35 1.51 13.21
N GLU A 108 10.06 0.20 13.24
CA GLU A 108 10.77 -0.80 12.44
C GLU A 108 10.19 -1.01 11.04
N ILE A 109 9.13 -0.29 10.64
CA ILE A 109 8.49 -0.44 9.32
C ILE A 109 9.50 -0.35 8.16
N ALA A 110 10.48 0.57 8.23
CA ALA A 110 11.52 0.70 7.22
C ALA A 110 12.38 -0.57 7.09
N LYS A 111 12.71 -1.20 8.22
CA LYS A 111 13.46 -2.47 8.29
C LYS A 111 12.62 -3.61 7.73
N ILE A 112 11.35 -3.70 8.12
CA ILE A 112 10.41 -4.70 7.61
C ILE A 112 10.27 -4.58 6.09
N ARG A 113 10.08 -3.36 5.58
CA ARG A 113 10.01 -3.08 4.14
C ARG A 113 11.25 -3.55 3.41
N PHE A 114 12.43 -3.30 3.98
CA PHE A 114 13.68 -3.77 3.40
C PHE A 114 13.76 -5.30 3.37
N LEU A 115 13.37 -5.99 4.45
CA LEU A 115 13.33 -7.45 4.46
C LEU A 115 12.35 -8.01 3.42
N VAL A 116 11.16 -7.41 3.28
CA VAL A 116 10.20 -7.76 2.21
C VAL A 116 10.82 -7.57 0.83
N PHE A 117 11.55 -6.48 0.60
CA PHE A 117 12.25 -6.21 -0.67
C PHE A 117 13.30 -7.27 -1.02
N LEU A 118 13.94 -7.89 -0.02
CA LEU A 118 14.90 -8.98 -0.24
C LEU A 118 14.21 -10.29 -0.67
N HIS A 119 12.89 -10.40 -0.49
CA HIS A 119 12.15 -11.59 -0.88
C HIS A 119 11.97 -11.67 -2.41
N LYS A 120 12.80 -12.48 -3.06
CA LYS A 120 12.87 -12.59 -4.54
C LYS A 120 11.60 -13.08 -5.24
N LYS A 121 10.64 -13.66 -4.51
CA LYS A 121 9.35 -14.08 -5.06
C LYS A 121 8.34 -12.93 -5.14
N LEU A 122 8.63 -11.80 -4.50
CA LEU A 122 7.75 -10.65 -4.49
C LEU A 122 8.18 -9.59 -5.49
N SER A 123 7.19 -8.90 -6.03
CA SER A 123 7.35 -7.76 -6.91
C SER A 123 6.67 -6.55 -6.29
N PHE A 124 7.40 -5.45 -6.23
CA PHE A 124 6.87 -4.16 -5.84
C PHE A 124 6.30 -3.42 -7.05
N PHE A 125 5.11 -2.86 -6.91
CA PHE A 125 4.46 -2.01 -7.88
C PHE A 125 4.32 -0.61 -7.26
N PRO A 126 5.01 0.40 -7.82
CA PRO A 126 4.93 1.76 -7.30
C PRO A 126 3.53 2.34 -7.54
N GLU A 127 3.21 3.36 -6.74
CA GLU A 127 1.99 4.13 -6.89
C GLU A 127 1.90 4.81 -8.27
N ASP A 128 0.71 4.79 -8.85
CA ASP A 128 0.37 5.50 -10.08
C ASP A 128 -1.02 6.16 -9.98
N GLU A 129 -1.46 6.79 -11.07
CA GLU A 129 -2.76 7.49 -11.15
C GLU A 129 -3.99 6.62 -10.83
N ASN A 130 -3.86 5.28 -10.89
CA ASN A 130 -4.96 4.34 -10.69
C ASN A 130 -4.86 3.59 -9.35
N CYS A 131 -3.64 3.24 -8.95
CA CYS A 131 -3.36 2.36 -7.82
C CYS A 131 -2.37 2.98 -6.84
N LEU A 132 -2.65 2.86 -5.54
CA LEU A 132 -1.66 2.96 -4.47
C LEU A 132 -0.55 1.91 -4.66
N ALA A 133 0.64 2.19 -4.11
CA ALA A 133 1.74 1.24 -4.14
C ALA A 133 1.37 -0.11 -3.49
N PHE A 134 1.85 -1.22 -4.05
CA PHE A 134 1.48 -2.54 -3.57
C PHE A 134 2.54 -3.62 -3.85
N TRP A 135 2.42 -4.75 -3.17
CA TRP A 135 3.25 -5.93 -3.35
C TRP A 135 2.44 -7.07 -3.97
N ALA A 136 3.08 -7.85 -4.84
CA ALA A 136 2.48 -9.05 -5.40
C ALA A 136 3.44 -10.23 -5.58
N LYS A 137 2.92 -11.46 -5.46
CA LYS A 137 3.67 -12.71 -5.72
C LYS A 137 3.84 -13.03 -7.21
N ASP A 138 2.87 -12.66 -8.04
CA ASP A 138 2.91 -12.94 -9.48
C ASP A 138 2.63 -11.68 -10.30
N LYS A 139 3.54 -11.35 -11.21
CA LYS A 139 3.45 -10.13 -12.02
C LYS A 139 2.28 -10.17 -12.99
N LYS A 140 1.98 -11.32 -13.60
CA LYS A 140 0.89 -11.44 -14.57
C LYS A 140 -0.46 -11.29 -13.90
N PHE A 141 -0.62 -11.89 -12.72
CA PHE A 141 -1.80 -11.76 -11.89
C PHE A 141 -1.97 -10.33 -11.38
N ALA A 142 -0.89 -9.69 -10.91
CA ALA A 142 -0.90 -8.28 -10.53
C ALA A 142 -1.39 -7.37 -11.67
N SER A 143 -0.95 -7.60 -12.92
CA SER A 143 -1.47 -6.86 -14.07
C SER A 143 -2.98 -7.03 -14.25
N ARG A 144 -3.52 -8.24 -14.06
CA ARG A 144 -4.98 -8.46 -14.12
C ARG A 144 -5.73 -7.75 -12.99
N VAL A 145 -5.15 -7.70 -11.79
CA VAL A 145 -5.71 -6.96 -10.65
C VAL A 145 -5.70 -5.46 -10.92
N ILE A 146 -4.62 -4.91 -11.47
CA ILE A 146 -4.53 -3.50 -11.91
C ILE A 146 -5.66 -3.18 -12.90
N GLU A 147 -5.86 -4.02 -13.93
CA GLU A 147 -6.93 -3.79 -14.91
C GLU A 147 -8.34 -3.87 -14.29
N PHE A 148 -8.53 -4.73 -13.28
CA PHE A 148 -9.76 -4.76 -12.49
C PHE A 148 -9.96 -3.45 -11.71
N VAL A 149 -8.93 -2.95 -11.02
CA VAL A 149 -9.00 -1.68 -10.28
C VAL A 149 -9.24 -0.50 -11.23
N LYS A 150 -8.58 -0.44 -12.39
CA LYS A 150 -8.86 0.58 -13.42
C LYS A 150 -10.31 0.55 -13.88
N LYS A 151 -10.87 -0.63 -14.10
CA LYS A 151 -12.29 -0.79 -14.48
C LYS A 151 -13.22 -0.36 -13.35
N MET A 152 -12.89 -0.65 -12.09
CA MET A 152 -13.60 -0.16 -10.92
C MET A 152 -13.60 1.38 -10.89
N ASN A 153 -12.42 2.00 -10.96
CA ASN A 153 -12.23 3.45 -10.97
C ASN A 153 -13.06 4.10 -12.08
N LYS A 154 -12.93 3.61 -13.31
CA LYS A 154 -13.68 4.12 -14.46
C LYS A 154 -15.18 4.00 -14.25
N THR A 155 -15.67 2.87 -13.76
CA THR A 155 -17.10 2.67 -13.54
C THR A 155 -17.64 3.64 -12.48
N VAL A 156 -16.93 3.81 -11.37
CA VAL A 156 -17.30 4.76 -10.30
C VAL A 156 -17.28 6.21 -10.79
N LEU A 157 -16.24 6.60 -11.54
CA LEU A 157 -16.12 7.92 -12.16
C LEU A 157 -17.25 8.21 -13.15
N LEU A 158 -17.76 7.23 -13.87
CA LEU A 158 -18.85 7.44 -14.83
C LEU A 158 -20.23 7.54 -14.17
N LYS A 159 -20.38 7.16 -12.89
CA LYS A 159 -21.67 7.25 -12.21
C LYS A 159 -22.08 8.71 -11.99
N LYS A 160 -23.34 8.99 -12.28
CA LYS A 160 -23.98 10.30 -12.02
C LYS A 160 -24.20 10.54 -10.52
N SER A 161 -24.47 9.49 -9.77
CA SER A 161 -24.68 9.50 -8.32
C SER A 161 -23.72 8.53 -7.63
N PRO A 162 -23.39 8.78 -6.34
CA PRO A 162 -22.65 7.81 -5.54
C PRO A 162 -23.47 6.51 -5.34
N LEU A 163 -22.79 5.46 -4.89
CA LEU A 163 -23.38 4.20 -4.46
C LEU A 163 -23.69 4.25 -2.97
N ALA A 164 -24.76 3.61 -2.52
CA ALA A 164 -24.93 3.30 -1.10
C ALA A 164 -23.90 2.22 -0.69
N VAL A 165 -23.40 2.28 0.55
CA VAL A 165 -22.43 1.30 1.07
C VAL A 165 -22.97 -0.14 1.01
N GLU A 166 -24.27 -0.33 1.27
CA GLU A 166 -24.94 -1.63 1.22
C GLU A 166 -24.93 -2.28 -0.17
N ASP A 167 -24.93 -1.48 -1.24
CA ASP A 167 -24.89 -1.97 -2.63
C ASP A 167 -23.47 -2.30 -3.11
N PHE A 168 -22.46 -1.90 -2.35
CA PHE A 168 -21.08 -1.90 -2.85
C PHE A 168 -20.53 -3.30 -3.08
N GLU A 169 -20.82 -4.24 -2.19
CA GLU A 169 -20.38 -5.63 -2.35
C GLU A 169 -20.94 -6.24 -3.65
N LYS A 170 -22.23 -6.00 -3.92
CA LYS A 170 -22.87 -6.47 -5.16
C LYS A 170 -22.21 -5.82 -6.38
N PHE A 171 -21.98 -4.52 -6.33
CA PHE A 171 -21.31 -3.78 -7.39
C PHE A 171 -19.89 -4.32 -7.69
N VAL A 172 -19.10 -4.58 -6.65
CA VAL A 172 -17.76 -5.18 -6.77
C VAL A 172 -17.84 -6.57 -7.40
N LYS A 173 -18.77 -7.42 -6.96
CA LYS A 173 -18.98 -8.78 -7.50
C LYS A 173 -19.36 -8.77 -8.98
N GLU A 174 -20.22 -7.85 -9.42
CA GLU A 174 -20.61 -7.71 -10.83
C GLU A 174 -19.40 -7.37 -11.72
N ILE A 175 -18.59 -6.40 -11.31
CA ILE A 175 -17.37 -6.02 -12.05
C ILE A 175 -16.34 -7.15 -12.03
N ALA A 176 -16.17 -7.82 -10.89
CA ALA A 176 -15.27 -8.96 -10.75
C ALA A 176 -15.64 -10.10 -11.71
N LYS A 177 -16.94 -10.46 -11.79
CA LYS A 177 -17.45 -11.46 -12.75
C LYS A 177 -17.11 -11.05 -14.18
N ALA A 178 -17.38 -9.80 -14.55
CA ALA A 178 -17.09 -9.26 -15.88
C ALA A 178 -15.58 -9.12 -16.18
N SER A 179 -14.71 -9.30 -15.18
CA SER A 179 -13.25 -9.27 -15.31
C SER A 179 -12.61 -10.66 -15.14
N GLY A 180 -13.42 -11.73 -15.09
CA GLY A 180 -12.93 -13.11 -14.97
C GLY A 180 -12.47 -13.49 -13.56
N PHE A 181 -13.04 -12.87 -12.53
CA PHE A 181 -12.75 -13.10 -11.11
C PHE A 181 -13.96 -13.67 -10.35
N SER A 182 -14.82 -14.44 -11.01
CA SER A 182 -16.05 -15.00 -10.42
C SER A 182 -15.82 -15.95 -9.23
N GLY A 183 -14.64 -16.59 -9.14
CA GLY A 183 -14.28 -17.49 -8.04
C GLY A 183 -13.51 -16.86 -6.89
N VAL A 184 -13.30 -15.53 -6.91
CA VAL A 184 -12.52 -14.82 -5.88
C VAL A 184 -13.42 -14.44 -4.72
N SER A 185 -12.92 -14.60 -3.49
CA SER A 185 -13.65 -14.20 -2.27
C SER A 185 -13.90 -12.69 -2.24
N ILE A 186 -15.00 -12.26 -1.62
CA ILE A 186 -15.29 -10.83 -1.49
C ILE A 186 -14.20 -10.09 -0.69
N GLY A 187 -13.61 -10.73 0.32
CA GLY A 187 -12.51 -10.13 1.09
C GLY A 187 -11.30 -9.79 0.22
N SER A 188 -10.90 -10.69 -0.68
CA SER A 188 -9.81 -10.44 -1.63
C SER A 188 -10.18 -9.37 -2.64
N LEU A 189 -11.40 -9.39 -3.18
CA LEU A 189 -11.87 -8.34 -4.09
C LEU A 189 -11.84 -6.96 -3.43
N MET A 190 -12.32 -6.85 -2.18
CA MET A 190 -12.30 -5.61 -1.40
C MET A 190 -10.87 -5.18 -1.06
N SER A 191 -9.99 -6.13 -0.76
CA SER A 191 -8.55 -5.87 -0.61
C SER A 191 -7.97 -5.21 -1.88
N TRP A 192 -8.29 -5.73 -3.06
CA TRP A 192 -7.80 -5.16 -4.32
C TRP A 192 -8.46 -3.82 -4.66
N VAL A 193 -9.75 -3.66 -4.39
CA VAL A 193 -10.44 -2.36 -4.57
C VAL A 193 -9.80 -1.28 -3.71
N SER A 194 -9.26 -1.62 -2.53
CA SER A 194 -8.56 -0.66 -1.68
C SER A 194 -7.21 -0.17 -2.23
N LEU A 195 -6.75 -0.71 -3.37
CA LEU A 195 -5.67 -0.11 -4.15
C LEU A 195 -6.11 1.19 -4.85
N SER A 196 -7.41 1.38 -5.06
CA SER A 196 -7.93 2.56 -5.73
C SER A 196 -7.64 3.85 -4.96
N GLN A 197 -7.12 4.86 -5.66
CA GLN A 197 -7.05 6.24 -5.16
C GLN A 197 -8.35 7.03 -5.39
N VAL A 198 -9.25 6.49 -6.20
CA VAL A 198 -10.42 7.19 -6.73
C VAL A 198 -11.68 6.90 -5.91
N ILE A 199 -11.78 5.69 -5.37
CA ILE A 199 -12.98 5.22 -4.69
C ILE A 199 -12.89 5.60 -3.22
N LEU A 200 -13.74 6.54 -2.81
CA LEU A 200 -13.78 7.10 -1.48
C LEU A 200 -15.05 6.66 -0.75
N PHE A 201 -14.92 6.54 0.57
CA PHE A 201 -16.02 6.20 1.48
C PHE A 201 -16.40 7.45 2.27
N SER A 202 -17.67 7.79 2.21
CA SER A 202 -18.25 8.89 2.97
C SER A 202 -18.79 8.41 4.31
N PRO A 203 -18.65 9.20 5.39
CA PRO A 203 -19.29 8.90 6.67
C PRO A 203 -20.82 8.89 6.59
N PHE A 204 -21.41 9.39 5.51
CA PHE A 204 -22.86 9.39 5.26
C PHE A 204 -23.37 8.11 4.57
N GLY A 205 -22.58 7.04 4.54
CA GLY A 205 -23.02 5.76 3.97
C GLY A 205 -22.98 5.70 2.45
N TYR A 206 -22.14 6.54 1.81
CA TYR A 206 -21.97 6.58 0.37
C TYR A 206 -20.56 6.23 -0.08
N ILE A 207 -20.43 5.69 -1.28
CA ILE A 207 -19.17 5.37 -1.95
C ILE A 207 -19.17 5.96 -3.34
N GLY A 208 -18.09 6.63 -3.71
CA GLY A 208 -18.04 7.35 -4.98
C GLY A 208 -16.69 8.01 -5.22
N ALA A 209 -16.66 8.90 -6.20
CA ALA A 209 -15.49 9.71 -6.51
C ALA A 209 -15.62 11.09 -5.87
N GLU A 210 -14.50 11.80 -5.74
CA GLU A 210 -14.41 13.12 -5.11
C GLU A 210 -15.44 14.14 -5.63
N LYS A 211 -15.78 14.07 -6.92
CA LYS A 211 -16.76 14.97 -7.56
C LYS A 211 -18.20 14.88 -7.01
N HIS A 212 -18.54 13.83 -6.27
CA HIS A 212 -19.89 13.64 -5.74
C HIS A 212 -20.04 14.40 -4.40
N LEU A 213 -21.09 15.21 -4.25
CA LEU A 213 -21.33 16.02 -3.05
C LEU A 213 -21.38 15.15 -1.78
N GLU A 214 -22.03 14.00 -1.87
CA GLU A 214 -22.13 13.02 -0.78
C GLU A 214 -20.76 12.47 -0.34
N ILE A 215 -19.74 12.57 -1.20
CA ILE A 215 -18.39 12.06 -0.96
C ILE A 215 -17.49 13.16 -0.41
N MET A 216 -17.47 14.33 -1.05
CA MET A 216 -16.65 15.47 -0.62
C MET A 216 -17.50 16.75 -0.57
N PRO A 217 -18.25 16.96 0.53
CA PRO A 217 -19.03 18.19 0.72
C PRO A 217 -18.10 19.40 0.90
N ALA A 218 -18.34 20.46 0.14
CA ALA A 218 -17.43 21.60 0.06
C ALA A 218 -17.55 22.55 1.26
N ASN A 219 -18.72 22.64 1.86
CA ASN A 219 -18.99 23.59 2.95
C ASN A 219 -19.83 22.97 4.09
N VAL A 220 -20.02 23.75 5.17
CA VAL A 220 -20.79 23.32 6.35
C VAL A 220 -22.27 23.11 6.02
N GLY A 221 -22.84 23.90 5.11
CA GLY A 221 -24.22 23.74 4.63
C GLY A 221 -24.43 22.41 3.90
N ASP A 222 -23.50 22.01 3.04
CA ASP A 222 -23.53 20.71 2.35
C ASP A 222 -23.52 19.56 3.36
N LYS A 223 -22.67 19.66 4.40
CA LYS A 223 -22.62 18.67 5.49
C LYS A 223 -23.94 18.61 6.25
N ALA A 224 -24.52 19.77 6.60
CA ALA A 224 -25.81 19.84 7.28
C ALA A 224 -26.93 19.21 6.45
N TYR A 225 -26.97 19.51 5.15
CA TYR A 225 -27.90 18.87 4.20
C TYR A 225 -27.75 17.35 4.17
N LEU A 226 -26.51 16.82 4.11
CA LEU A 226 -26.27 15.39 4.07
C LEU A 226 -26.67 14.67 5.36
N VAL A 227 -26.45 15.28 6.53
CA VAL A 227 -26.91 14.77 7.83
C VAL A 227 -28.44 14.67 7.88
N LEU A 228 -29.15 15.68 7.38
CA LEU A 228 -30.61 15.68 7.32
C LEU A 228 -31.15 14.63 6.34
N LYS A 229 -30.52 14.55 5.16
CA LYS A 229 -30.84 13.56 4.12
C LYS A 229 -30.68 12.12 4.62
N THR A 230 -29.68 11.83 5.45
CA THR A 230 -29.43 10.48 5.99
C THR A 230 -30.31 10.10 7.18
N LYS A 231 -30.90 11.06 7.90
CA LYS A 231 -31.75 10.82 9.07
C LYS A 231 -33.26 10.73 8.79
N GLU A 232 -33.68 10.69 7.52
CA GLU A 232 -35.10 10.74 7.11
C GLU A 232 -35.88 11.94 7.70
N GLN A 233 -35.25 13.11 7.86
CA GLN A 233 -35.97 14.36 8.15
C GLN A 233 -35.71 15.37 7.03
N PRO A 234 -36.58 15.46 6.01
CA PRO A 234 -36.42 16.44 4.95
C PRO A 234 -36.87 17.81 5.47
N MET A 235 -35.91 18.69 5.76
CA MET A 235 -36.16 20.13 5.93
C MET A 235 -35.61 20.89 4.71
N HIS A 236 -36.38 21.85 4.21
CA HIS A 236 -36.03 22.65 3.05
C HIS A 236 -34.85 23.59 3.37
N PHE A 237 -33.90 23.70 2.44
CA PHE A 237 -32.68 24.53 2.54
C PHE A 237 -32.93 26.01 2.91
N ARG A 238 -34.16 26.52 2.77
CA ARG A 238 -34.55 27.87 3.17
C ARG A 238 -34.50 28.11 4.68
N ASP A 239 -34.50 27.08 5.51
CA ASP A 239 -34.51 27.22 6.98
C ASP A 239 -33.09 27.31 7.61
N LEU A 240 -32.02 27.06 6.85
CA LEU A 240 -30.64 27.02 7.36
C LEU A 240 -29.77 28.22 6.95
N ALA A 241 -30.26 29.12 6.10
CA ALA A 241 -29.51 30.27 5.58
C ALA A 241 -30.02 31.62 6.10
N GLY A 242 -30.71 31.63 7.24
CA GLY A 242 -31.25 32.85 7.84
C GLY A 242 -31.20 32.82 9.36
N SER A 243 -30.03 33.07 9.95
CA SER A 243 -29.76 33.73 11.24
C SER A 243 -28.26 33.86 11.43
#